data_AF-A0A2T1EIE3-F1
#
_entry.id   AF-A0A2T1EIE3-F1
#
_cell.length_a   1.000
_cell.length_b   1.000
_cell.length_c   1.000
_cell.angle_alpha   90.00
_cell.angle_beta   90.00
_cell.angle_gamma   90.00
#
_symmetry.space_group_name_H-M   'P 1'
#
loop_
_entity.id
_entity.type
_entity.pdbx_description
1 polymer ?
#
loop_
_entity_poly.entity_id
_entity_poly.type
_entity_poly.pdbx_seq_one_letter_code
_entity_poly.pdbx_strand_id
1 'polypeptide(L)' 'MTAAKKKRLNLDLTPEAYDLLQKLADESGKNMAEVLRTGLALYNIAQEQRHVGRTLGVVEGDRVVKEILIT' A
#
# COMPACT_ATOMS: atom_id res chain seq x y z
N MET A 1 -24.17 11.68 6.97
CA MET A 1 -23.15 11.42 5.92
C MET A 1 -23.58 10.16 5.18
N THR A 2 -23.88 10.24 3.88
CA THR A 2 -24.17 9.07 3.06
C THR A 2 -22.90 8.23 2.93
N ALA A 3 -22.91 7.01 3.45
CA ALA A 3 -21.79 6.09 3.27
C ALA A 3 -21.54 5.92 1.76
N ALA A 4 -20.31 6.21 1.30
CA ALA A 4 -19.94 6.07 -0.10
C ALA A 4 -20.25 4.63 -0.58
N LYS A 5 -20.80 4.49 -1.78
CA LYS A 5 -21.12 3.17 -2.35
C LYS A 5 -19.82 2.36 -2.49
N LYS A 6 -19.69 1.31 -1.69
CA LYS A 6 -18.56 0.37 -1.76
C LYS A 6 -18.81 -0.64 -2.90
N LYS A 7 -17.77 -0.96 -3.66
CA LYS A 7 -17.76 -2.08 -4.62
C LYS A 7 -17.00 -3.24 -3.99
N ARG A 8 -17.50 -4.47 -4.16
CA ARG A 8 -16.80 -5.69 -3.73
C ARG A 8 -15.69 -6.00 -4.73
N LEU A 9 -14.51 -6.29 -4.23
CA LEU A 9 -13.36 -6.74 -4.99
C LEU A 9 -13.06 -8.18 -4.54
N ASN A 10 -13.02 -9.11 -5.49
CA ASN A 10 -12.56 -10.48 -5.26
C ASN A 10 -11.18 -10.59 -5.91
N LEU A 11 -10.22 -11.17 -5.19
CA LEU A 11 -8.83 -11.28 -5.63
C LEU A 11 -8.36 -12.71 -5.43
N ASP A 12 -7.66 -13.23 -6.44
CA ASP A 12 -6.84 -14.42 -6.30
C ASP A 12 -5.41 -13.97 -6.00
N LEU A 13 -4.82 -14.54 -4.94
CA LEU A 13 -3.45 -14.27 -4.52
C LEU A 13 -2.64 -15.56 -4.59
N THR A 14 -1.36 -15.45 -4.91
CA THR A 14 -0.44 -16.58 -4.66
C THR A 14 -0.36 -16.83 -3.14
N PRO A 15 -0.02 -18.05 -2.71
CA PRO A 15 0.15 -18.35 -1.29
C PRO A 15 1.08 -17.36 -0.57
N GLU A 16 2.20 -17.01 -1.21
CA GLU A 16 3.20 -16.10 -0.62
C GLU A 16 2.65 -14.68 -0.44
N ALA A 17 1.86 -14.20 -1.41
CA ALA A 17 1.21 -12.90 -1.31
C ALA A 17 0.10 -12.88 -0.25
N TYR A 18 -0.63 -13.99 -0.10
CA TYR A 18 -1.63 -14.15 0.95
C TYR A 18 -0.98 -14.14 2.34
N ASP A 19 0.09 -14.92 2.52
CA ASP A 19 0.84 -14.99 3.78
C ASP A 19 1.44 -13.64 4.16
N LEU A 20 1.99 -12.91 3.19
CA LEU A 20 2.45 -11.54 3.41
C LEU A 20 1.31 -10.62 3.84
N LEU A 21 0.15 -10.69 3.18
CA LEU A 21 -1.00 -9.87 3.54
C LEU A 21 -1.53 -10.19 4.95
N GLN A 22 -1.56 -11.47 5.33
CA GLN A 22 -1.92 -11.93 6.67
C GLN A 22 -0.94 -11.38 7.71
N LYS A 23 0.36 -11.54 7.47
CA LYS A 23 1.40 -11.01 8.37
C LYS A 23 1.26 -9.51 8.58
N LEU A 24 1.08 -8.73 7.51
CA LEU A 24 0.92 -7.28 7.59
C LEU A 24 -0.36 -6.88 8.33
N ALA A 25 -1.45 -7.65 8.17
CA ALA A 25 -2.69 -7.44 8.92
C ALA A 25 -2.45 -7.64 10.42
N ASP A 26 -1.81 -8.74 10.80
CA ASP A 26 -1.51 -9.07 12.19
C ASP A 26 -0.58 -8.04 12.84
N GLU A 27 0.53 -7.68 12.18
CA GLU A 27 1.50 -6.71 12.69
C GLU A 27 0.92 -5.30 12.86
N SER A 28 -0.07 -4.92 12.02
CA SER A 28 -0.69 -3.60 12.06
C SER A 28 -1.99 -3.53 12.89
N GLY A 29 -2.47 -4.67 13.40
CA GLY A 29 -3.77 -4.77 14.09
C GLY A 29 -4.97 -4.45 13.18
N LYS A 30 -4.80 -4.52 11.86
CA LYS A 30 -5.82 -4.24 10.85
C LYS A 30 -6.32 -5.54 10.22
N ASN A 31 -7.48 -5.54 9.58
CA ASN A 31 -7.84 -6.65 8.70
C ASN A 31 -7.18 -6.52 7.32
N MET A 32 -7.13 -7.64 6.58
CA MET A 32 -6.55 -7.70 5.23
C MET A 32 -7.13 -6.65 4.27
N ALA A 33 -8.44 -6.38 4.33
CA ALA A 33 -9.07 -5.40 3.45
C ALA A 33 -8.64 -3.95 3.77
N GLU A 34 -8.31 -3.64 5.03
CA GLU A 34 -7.75 -2.36 5.44
C GLU A 34 -6.29 -2.22 5.02
N VAL A 35 -5.52 -3.29 5.10
CA VAL A 35 -4.14 -3.33 4.58
C VAL A 35 -4.15 -3.10 3.07
N LEU A 36 -4.98 -3.81 2.31
CA LEU A 36 -5.11 -3.61 0.86
C LEU A 36 -5.55 -2.18 0.50
N ARG A 37 -6.51 -1.59 1.23
CA ARG A 37 -6.91 -0.19 1.03
C ARG A 37 -5.76 0.78 1.32
N THR A 38 -4.95 0.51 2.34
CA THR A 38 -3.76 1.29 2.65
C THR A 38 -2.73 1.18 1.53
N GLY A 39 -2.47 -0.04 1.04
CA GLY A 39 -1.57 -0.28 -0.10
C GLY A 39 -2.01 0.45 -1.37
N LEU A 40 -3.31 0.45 -1.67
CA LEU A 40 -3.87 1.20 -2.80
C LEU A 40 -3.64 2.72 -2.67
N ALA A 41 -3.81 3.27 -1.47
CA ALA A 41 -3.57 4.69 -1.22
C ALA A 41 -2.08 5.05 -1.40
N LEU A 42 -1.17 4.22 -0.87
CA LEU A 42 0.27 4.40 -1.06
C LEU A 42 0.68 4.34 -2.53
N TYR A 43 0.10 3.41 -3.29
CA TYR A 43 0.33 3.31 -4.73
C TYR A 43 -0.12 4.57 -5.47
N ASN A 44 -1.27 5.16 -5.10
CA ASN A 44 -1.73 6.42 -5.67
C ASN A 44 -0.73 7.57 -5.41
N ILE A 45 -0.27 7.72 -4.17
CA ILE A 45 0.72 8.76 -3.81
C ILE A 45 1.99 8.61 -4.64
N ALA A 46 2.48 7.38 -4.78
CA ALA A 46 3.68 7.10 -5.56
C ALA A 46 3.53 7.48 -7.03
N GLN A 47 2.37 7.18 -7.63
CA GLN A 47 2.09 7.56 -9.02
C GLN A 47 2.00 9.08 -9.19
N GLU A 48 1.34 9.77 -8.27
CA GLU A 48 1.29 11.24 -8.26
C GLU A 48 2.68 11.87 -8.19
N GLN A 49 3.56 11.36 -7.31
CA GLN A 49 4.94 11.86 -7.21
C GLN A 49 5.75 11.58 -8.49
N ARG A 50 5.56 10.40 -9.10
CA ARG A 50 6.21 10.06 -10.37
C ARG A 50 5.87 11.03 -11.49
N HIS A 51 4.62 11.50 -11.57
CA HIS A 51 4.19 12.47 -12.57
C HIS A 51 4.90 13.83 -12.46
N VAL A 52 5.44 14.17 -11.29
CA VAL A 52 6.23 15.39 -11.06
C VAL A 52 7.74 15.12 -10.97
N GLY A 53 8.19 13.95 -11.44
CA GLY A 53 9.60 13.58 -11.47
C GLY A 53 10.19 13.23 -10.10
N ARG A 54 9.37 12.85 -9.13
CA ARG A 54 9.78 12.45 -7.77
C ARG A 54 9.54 10.96 -7.55
N THR A 55 10.30 10.38 -6.62
CA THR A 55 10.13 8.98 -6.18
C THR A 55 9.81 8.92 -4.70
N LEU A 56 9.27 7.80 -4.23
CA LEU A 56 9.09 7.54 -2.80
C LEU A 56 10.34 6.91 -2.20
N GLY A 57 10.60 7.21 -0.94
CA GLY A 57 11.70 6.58 -0.21
C GLY A 57 11.47 6.49 1.29
N VAL A 58 12.14 5.54 1.93
CA VAL A 58 12.29 5.46 3.38
C VAL A 58 13.42 6.42 3.78
N VAL A 59 13.15 7.26 4.77
CA VAL A 59 14.07 8.32 5.22
C VAL A 59 14.50 8.02 6.66
N GLU A 60 15.80 8.17 6.94
CA GLU A 60 16.38 8.13 8.28
C GLU A 60 17.10 9.47 8.55
N GLY A 61 16.53 10.30 9.44
CA GLY A 61 16.95 11.69 9.60
C GLY A 61 16.71 12.49 8.32
N ASP A 62 17.78 13.01 7.71
CA ASP A 62 17.74 13.77 6.45
C ASP A 62 18.21 12.95 5.24
N ARG A 63 18.39 11.63 5.39
CA ARG A 63 18.91 10.75 4.34
C ARG A 63 17.86 9.76 3.86
N VAL A 64 17.72 9.64 2.54
CA VAL A 64 16.96 8.53 1.93
C VAL A 64 17.80 7.27 2.04
N VAL A 65 17.33 6.30 2.81
CA VAL A 65 18.02 5.00 3.04
C VAL A 65 17.52 3.91 2.12
N LYS A 66 16.31 4.07 1.55
CA LYS A 66 15.78 3.14 0.56
C LYS A 66 14.86 3.87 -0.39
N GLU A 67 15.10 3.77 -1.69
CA GLU A 67 14.14 4.18 -2.71
C GLU A 67 13.11 3.07 -2.93
N ILE A 68 11.83 3.45 -3.01
CA ILE A 68 10.71 2.57 -3.33
C ILE A 68 10.41 2.75 -4.82
N LEU A 69 10.87 1.79 -5.62
CA LEU A 69 10.59 1.75 -7.04
C LEU A 69 9.24 1.07 -7.27
N ILE A 70 8.31 1.81 -7.83
CA ILE A 70 7.09 1.23 -8.40
C ILE A 70 7.37 1.02 -9.89
N THR A 71 7.89 -0.16 -10.23
CA THR A 71 8.12 -0.61 -11.61
C THR A 71 6.81 -0.84 -12.34
#